data_AF-A0AA50VXQ7-F1
#
_entry.id   AF-A0AA50VXQ7-F1
#
_cell.length_a   1.000
_cell.length_b   1.000
_cell.length_c   1.000
_cell.angle_alpha   90.00
_cell.angle_beta   90.00
_cell.angle_gamma   90.00
#
_symmetry.space_group_name_H-M   'P 1'
#
loop_
_entity.id
_entity.type
_entity.pdbx_description
1 polymer ?
#
loop_
_entity_poly.entity_id
_entity_poly.type
_entity_poly.pdbx_seq_one_letter_code
_entity_poly.pdbx_strand_id
1 'polypeptide(L)'
;DRSRKISFVGTAQYVSPDLLQNRANTRASDLWAFGCIIYQMISGLPPFHAPTEFLTFQKILKVDYEFPEGFPADAKDLVEKLLVLDHRQRLGANDEGDIYESIRNHPFFEGIDWENIWEQTPPT
;
A
#
# COMPACT_ATOMS: atom_id res chain seq x y z
N ASP A 1 -11.97 -24.70 24.91
CA ASP A 1 -10.94 -24.31 23.96
C ASP A 1 -11.58 -23.53 22.81
N ARG A 2 -11.56 -22.19 22.90
CA ARG A 2 -12.38 -21.32 22.04
C ARG A 2 -11.51 -20.86 20.88
N SER A 3 -11.51 -21.66 19.81
CA SER A 3 -10.96 -21.26 18.51
C SER A 3 -11.57 -19.90 18.13
N ARG A 4 -10.78 -18.83 18.29
CA ARG A 4 -11.08 -17.55 17.67
C ARG A 4 -10.93 -17.77 16.17
N LYS A 5 -12.05 -18.09 15.51
CA LYS A 5 -12.20 -17.83 14.09
C LYS A 5 -12.07 -16.32 13.92
N ILE A 6 -10.85 -15.85 13.64
CA ILE A 6 -10.64 -14.53 13.06
C ILE A 6 -11.21 -14.69 11.67
N SER A 7 -12.46 -14.28 11.46
CA SER A 7 -12.95 -14.04 10.11
C SER A 7 -11.95 -13.10 9.48
N PHE A 8 -11.25 -13.57 8.45
CA PHE A 8 -10.39 -12.75 7.62
C PHE A 8 -11.33 -11.84 6.83
N VAL A 9 -11.75 -10.74 7.45
CA VAL A 9 -12.56 -9.69 6.83
C VAL A 9 -11.59 -8.62 6.35
N GLY A 10 -11.06 -8.85 5.16
CA GLY A 10 -10.31 -7.89 4.38
C GLY A 10 -10.38 -8.33 2.92
N THR A 11 -10.48 -7.39 2.00
CA THR A 11 -10.34 -7.73 0.58
C THR A 11 -8.92 -8.21 0.36
N ALA A 12 -8.74 -9.48 0.00
CA ALA A 12 -7.45 -10.20 -0.04
C ALA A 12 -6.32 -9.43 -0.77
N GLN A 13 -6.69 -8.53 -1.67
CA GLN A 13 -5.81 -7.74 -2.54
C GLN A 13 -5.01 -6.64 -1.81
N TYR A 14 -5.44 -6.19 -0.63
CA TYR A 14 -4.78 -5.11 0.13
C TYR A 14 -4.06 -5.60 1.39
N VAL A 15 -4.04 -6.92 1.61
CA VAL A 15 -3.47 -7.49 2.82
C VAL A 15 -1.94 -7.49 2.73
N SER A 16 -1.28 -7.04 3.80
CA SER A 16 0.18 -6.99 3.88
C SER A 16 0.79 -8.38 4.14
N PRO A 17 2.03 -8.64 3.70
CA PRO A 17 2.71 -9.92 3.93
C PRO A 17 2.92 -10.22 5.42
N ASP A 18 3.18 -9.20 6.24
CA ASP A 18 3.30 -9.29 7.69
C ASP A 18 2.01 -9.75 8.38
N LEU A 19 0.84 -9.28 7.89
CA LEU A 19 -0.45 -9.72 8.42
C LEU A 19 -0.73 -11.19 8.06
N LEU A 20 -0.33 -11.64 6.87
CA LEU A 20 -0.46 -13.04 6.44
C LEU A 20 0.42 -13.98 7.27
N GLN A 21 1.69 -13.60 7.51
CA GLN A 21 2.67 -14.46 8.16
C GLN A 21 2.52 -14.45 9.69
N ASN A 22 2.45 -13.26 10.30
CA ASN A 22 2.58 -13.09 11.74
C ASN A 22 1.28 -12.65 12.42
N ARG A 23 0.21 -12.41 11.65
CA ARG A 23 -1.06 -11.84 12.14
C ARG A 23 -0.88 -10.55 12.95
N ALA A 24 0.22 -9.85 12.72
CA ALA A 24 0.51 -8.58 13.34
C ALA A 24 -0.06 -7.49 12.45
N ASN A 25 -1.07 -6.77 12.94
CA ASN A 25 -1.51 -5.54 12.30
C ASN A 25 -0.69 -4.38 12.85
N THR A 26 0.03 -3.67 11.98
CA THR A 26 0.92 -2.57 12.35
C THR A 26 0.58 -1.33 11.54
N ARG A 27 1.04 -0.15 11.96
CA ARG A 27 0.91 1.08 11.14
C ARG A 27 1.50 0.91 9.74
N ALA A 28 2.56 0.11 9.62
CA ALA A 28 3.17 -0.20 8.32
C ALA A 28 2.30 -1.11 7.43
N SER A 29 1.34 -1.85 7.99
CA SER A 29 0.38 -2.65 7.23
C SER A 29 -0.57 -1.73 6.43
N ASP A 30 -0.92 -0.57 6.97
CA ASP A 30 -1.70 0.45 6.25
C ASP A 30 -0.90 1.11 5.11
N LEU A 31 0.42 1.28 5.28
CA LEU A 31 1.31 1.78 4.21
C LEU A 31 1.36 0.83 3.01
N TRP A 32 1.29 -0.48 3.24
CA TRP A 32 1.17 -1.46 2.17
C TRP A 32 -0.16 -1.31 1.42
N ALA A 33 -1.27 -1.23 2.16
CA ALA A 33 -2.59 -1.03 1.56
C ALA A 33 -2.66 0.29 0.77
N PHE A 34 -2.00 1.35 1.26
CA PHE A 34 -1.86 2.61 0.56
C PHE A 34 -1.13 2.45 -0.79
N GLY A 35 -0.01 1.73 -0.83
CA GLY A 35 0.69 1.39 -2.06
C GLY A 35 -0.20 0.64 -3.06
N CYS A 36 -0.99 -0.33 -2.59
CA CYS A 36 -1.96 -1.04 -3.43
C CYS A 36 -3.04 -0.11 -4.00
N ILE A 37 -3.53 0.85 -3.21
CA ILE A 37 -4.55 1.82 -3.66
C ILE A 37 -3.98 2.77 -4.71
N ILE A 38 -2.77 3.32 -4.51
CA ILE A 38 -2.12 4.18 -5.52
C ILE A 38 -1.97 3.42 -6.84
N TYR A 39 -1.44 2.20 -6.77
CA TYR A 39 -1.30 1.35 -7.95
C TYR A 39 -2.64 1.15 -8.65
N GLN A 40 -3.71 0.87 -7.90
CA GLN A 40 -5.04 0.62 -8.46
C GLN A 40 -5.70 1.88 -9.04
N MET A 41 -5.53 3.06 -8.42
CA MET A 41 -6.06 4.32 -8.94
C MET A 41 -5.48 4.65 -10.31
N ILE A 42 -4.22 4.27 -10.57
CA ILE A 42 -3.52 4.56 -11.82
C ILE A 42 -3.74 3.46 -12.86
N SER A 43 -3.64 2.19 -12.47
CA SER A 43 -3.71 1.06 -13.41
C SER A 43 -5.12 0.48 -13.61
N GLY A 44 -6.07 0.85 -12.76
CA GLY A 44 -7.44 0.32 -12.73
C GLY A 44 -7.60 -1.04 -12.05
N LEU A 45 -6.51 -1.74 -11.71
CA LEU A 45 -6.53 -3.04 -11.03
C LEU A 45 -5.54 -3.05 -9.85
N PRO A 46 -5.78 -3.84 -8.78
CA PRO A 46 -4.81 -3.97 -7.70
C PRO A 46 -3.54 -4.72 -8.17
N PRO A 47 -2.38 -4.46 -7.55
CA PRO A 47 -1.10 -5.07 -7.98
C PRO A 47 -1.11 -6.59 -7.81
N PHE A 48 -1.73 -7.06 -6.72
CA PHE A 48 -1.87 -8.48 -6.43
C PHE A 48 -3.29 -8.94 -6.74
N HIS A 49 -3.52 -9.28 -8.01
CA HIS A 49 -4.77 -9.89 -8.47
C HIS A 49 -4.50 -11.32 -8.98
N ALA A 50 -5.34 -12.26 -8.55
CA ALA A 50 -5.36 -13.63 -9.05
C ALA A 50 -6.78 -14.25 -8.90
N PRO A 51 -7.09 -15.36 -9.60
CA PRO A 51 -8.42 -15.98 -9.57
C PRO A 51 -8.88 -16.50 -8.20
N THR A 52 -7.95 -16.76 -7.28
CA THR A 52 -8.25 -17.23 -5.92
C THR A 52 -7.46 -16.44 -4.89
N GLU A 53 -8.00 -16.31 -3.68
CA GLU A 53 -7.32 -15.64 -2.56
C GLU A 53 -5.97 -16.28 -2.24
N PHE A 54 -5.89 -17.62 -2.31
CA PHE A 54 -4.64 -18.34 -2.10
C PHE A 54 -3.55 -17.90 -3.09
N LEU A 55 -3.88 -17.79 -4.39
CA LEU A 55 -2.92 -17.32 -5.40
C LEU A 55 -2.56 -15.84 -5.18
N THR A 56 -3.53 -15.01 -4.78
CA THR A 56 -3.27 -13.60 -4.41
C THR A 56 -2.29 -13.51 -3.24
N PHE A 57 -2.47 -14.32 -2.19
CA PHE A 57 -1.53 -14.38 -1.06
C PHE A 57 -0.15 -14.86 -1.48
N GLN A 58 -0.04 -15.82 -2.40
CA GLN A 58 1.25 -16.24 -2.93
C GLN A 58 1.98 -15.11 -3.67
N LYS A 59 1.25 -14.29 -4.43
CA LYS A 59 1.82 -13.11 -5.09
C LYS A 59 2.26 -12.04 -4.08
N ILE A 60 1.44 -11.75 -3.07
CA ILE A 60 1.77 -10.82 -1.97
C ILE A 60 3.07 -11.24 -1.27
N LEU A 61 3.18 -12.50 -0.86
CA LEU A 61 4.35 -13.02 -0.14
C LEU A 61 5.64 -13.02 -0.97
N LYS A 62 5.52 -12.94 -2.30
CA LYS A 62 6.64 -12.85 -3.24
C LYS A 62 6.87 -11.44 -3.77
N VAL A 63 5.99 -10.49 -3.45
CA VAL A 63 5.94 -9.16 -4.07
C VAL A 63 5.92 -9.28 -5.61
N ASP A 64 5.09 -10.19 -6.09
CA ASP A 64 4.98 -10.52 -7.51
C ASP A 64 3.87 -9.70 -8.17
N TYR A 65 4.25 -8.57 -8.76
CA TYR A 65 3.40 -7.69 -9.57
C TYR A 65 4.25 -6.97 -10.63
N GLU A 66 3.61 -6.47 -11.68
CA GLU A 66 4.27 -5.74 -12.76
C GLU A 66 3.50 -4.45 -13.02
N PHE A 67 4.20 -3.38 -13.40
CA PHE A 67 3.56 -2.12 -13.79
C PHE A 67 3.13 -2.17 -15.26
N PRO A 68 1.93 -1.67 -15.60
CA PRO A 68 1.51 -1.53 -16.99
C PRO A 68 2.39 -0.50 -17.73
N GLU A 69 2.37 -0.57 -19.06
CA GLU A 69 3.03 0.43 -19.90
C GLU A 69 2.45 1.84 -19.64
N GLY A 70 3.32 2.84 -19.56
CA GLY A 70 2.91 4.23 -19.31
C GLY A 70 2.62 4.57 -17.85
N PHE A 71 2.88 3.67 -16.89
CA PHE A 71 2.76 3.99 -15.47
C PHE A 71 3.73 5.15 -15.10
N PRO A 72 3.25 6.24 -14.47
CA PRO A 72 4.08 7.41 -14.18
C PRO A 72 5.30 7.07 -13.32
N ALA A 73 6.47 7.61 -13.66
CA ALA A 73 7.73 7.26 -13.01
C ALA A 73 7.73 7.54 -11.49
N ASP A 74 7.25 8.71 -11.08
CA ASP A 74 7.22 9.06 -9.64
C ASP A 74 6.19 8.22 -8.87
N ALA A 75 5.08 7.85 -9.50
CA ALA A 75 4.11 6.95 -8.89
C ALA A 75 4.68 5.54 -8.76
N LYS A 76 5.42 5.08 -9.77
CA LYS A 76 6.08 3.77 -9.75
C LYS A 76 7.06 3.70 -8.59
N ASP A 77 7.94 4.69 -8.48
CA ASP A 77 8.94 4.81 -7.42
C ASP A 77 8.29 4.85 -6.02
N LEU A 78 7.18 5.58 -5.85
CA LEU A 78 6.41 5.59 -4.60
C LEU A 78 5.85 4.21 -4.26
N VAL A 79 5.22 3.54 -5.22
CA VAL A 79 4.61 2.22 -5.03
C VAL A 79 5.69 1.18 -4.69
N GLU A 80 6.84 1.20 -5.37
CA GLU A 80 7.98 0.31 -5.09
C GLU A 80 8.51 0.51 -3.67
N LYS A 81 8.54 1.75 -3.16
CA LYS A 81 8.97 2.06 -1.78
C LYS A 81 7.92 1.73 -0.71
N LEU A 82 6.64 1.58 -1.08
CA LEU A 82 5.56 1.19 -0.16
C LEU A 82 5.34 -0.33 -0.14
N LEU A 83 5.41 -1.00 -1.29
CA LEU A 83 5.19 -2.44 -1.46
C LEU A 83 6.47 -3.26 -1.17
N VAL A 84 7.05 -3.03 0.01
CA VAL A 84 8.25 -3.73 0.48
C VAL A 84 7.88 -4.83 1.48
N LEU A 85 8.53 -6.00 1.36
CA LEU A 85 8.31 -7.16 2.26
C LEU A 85 8.58 -6.79 3.72
N ASP A 86 9.75 -6.23 3.99
CA ASP A 86 10.09 -5.77 5.33
C ASP A 86 9.27 -4.52 5.64
N HIS A 87 8.31 -4.66 6.55
CA HIS A 87 7.43 -3.60 6.97
C HIS A 87 8.17 -2.40 7.58
N ARG A 88 9.41 -2.56 8.05
CA ARG A 88 10.24 -1.49 8.61
C ARG A 88 10.96 -0.67 7.53
N GLN A 89 11.03 -1.19 6.31
CA GLN A 89 11.69 -0.54 5.17
C GLN A 89 10.70 0.21 4.27
N ARG A 90 9.40 0.13 4.54
CA ARG A 90 8.38 0.87 3.80
C ARG A 90 8.56 2.37 4.04
N LEU A 91 8.45 3.18 2.98
CA LEU A 91 8.44 4.64 3.11
C LEU A 91 7.35 5.07 4.10
N GLY A 92 7.68 5.95 5.03
CA GLY A 92 6.80 6.36 6.13
C GLY A 92 6.84 5.47 7.38
N ALA A 93 7.43 4.26 7.34
CA ALA A 93 7.42 3.35 8.49
C ALA A 93 8.27 3.84 9.67
N ASN A 94 9.29 4.65 9.38
CA ASN A 94 10.22 5.19 10.38
C ASN A 94 10.05 6.70 10.59
N ASP A 95 9.00 7.30 10.03
CA ASP A 95 8.73 8.73 10.22
C ASP A 95 8.36 8.99 11.69
N GLU A 96 8.84 10.11 12.23
CA GLU A 96 8.49 10.54 13.57
C GLU A 96 7.12 11.24 13.58
N GLY A 97 6.29 10.92 14.58
CA GLY A 97 4.92 11.43 14.66
C GLY A 97 3.97 10.85 13.62
N ASP A 98 2.82 11.50 13.42
CA ASP A 98 1.76 11.04 12.51
C ASP A 98 1.68 11.90 11.22
N ILE A 99 2.79 12.56 10.87
CA ILE A 99 2.84 13.50 9.75
C ILE A 99 3.24 12.78 8.45
N TYR A 100 3.95 11.65 8.51
CA TYR A 100 4.41 10.91 7.32
C TYR A 100 5.22 11.80 6.35
N GLU A 101 6.18 12.55 6.87
CA GLU A 101 7.01 13.51 6.13
C GLU A 101 7.70 12.90 4.90
N SER A 102 8.22 11.67 5.00
CA SER A 102 8.90 11.01 3.88
C SER A 102 7.94 10.68 2.72
N ILE A 103 6.67 10.41 3.03
CA ILE A 103 5.62 10.23 2.03
C ILE A 103 5.23 11.58 1.45
N ARG A 104 4.94 12.58 2.29
CA ARG A 104 4.48 13.91 1.84
C ARG A 104 5.49 14.64 0.96
N ASN A 105 6.78 14.43 1.18
CA ASN A 105 7.88 15.01 0.41
C ASN A 105 8.28 14.18 -0.82
N HIS A 106 7.57 13.08 -1.11
CA HIS A 106 7.86 12.28 -2.29
C HIS A 106 7.57 13.07 -3.57
N PRO A 107 8.39 12.96 -4.65
CA PRO A 107 8.16 13.67 -5.92
C PRO A 107 6.75 13.49 -6.52
N PHE A 108 6.12 12.34 -6.27
CA PHE A 108 4.73 12.06 -6.66
C PHE A 108 3.72 13.10 -6.12
N PHE A 109 4.01 13.70 -4.97
CA PHE A 109 3.17 14.72 -4.33
C PHE A 109 3.78 16.13 -4.44
N GLU A 110 4.69 16.35 -5.40
CA GLU A 110 5.23 17.68 -5.66
C GLU A 110 4.10 18.68 -5.95
N GLY A 111 4.15 19.83 -5.27
CA GLY A 111 3.16 20.90 -5.42
C GLY A 111 1.88 20.73 -4.58
N ILE A 112 1.73 19.67 -3.80
CA ILE A 112 0.59 19.51 -2.89
C ILE A 112 0.75 20.41 -1.66
N ASP A 113 -0.22 21.31 -1.45
CA ASP A 113 -0.38 22.04 -0.19
C ASP A 113 -1.13 21.16 0.82
N TRP A 114 -0.37 20.49 1.68
CA TRP A 114 -0.88 19.60 2.72
C TRP A 114 -1.59 20.31 3.87
N GLU A 115 -1.33 21.61 4.09
CA GLU A 115 -1.95 22.36 5.18
C GLU A 115 -3.40 22.72 4.83
N ASN A 116 -3.65 23.10 3.57
CA ASN A 116 -4.96 23.57 3.10
C ASN A 116 -5.67 22.55 2.18
N ILE A 117 -5.24 21.29 2.15
CA ILE A 117 -5.79 20.26 1.25
C ILE A 117 -7.31 20.08 1.38
N TRP A 118 -7.86 20.28 2.59
CA TRP A 118 -9.30 20.15 2.88
C TRP A 118 -10.15 21.30 2.33
N GLU A 119 -9.51 22.43 2.00
CA GLU A 119 -10.17 23.62 1.45
C GLU A 119 -10.11 23.65 -0.08
N GLN A 120 -9.25 22.82 -0.68
CA GLN A 120 -9.10 22.74 -2.12
C GLN A 120 -10.30 22.04 -2.76
N THR A 121 -10.70 22.52 -3.93
CA THR A 121 -11.72 21.83 -4.74
C THR A 121 -11.08 20.58 -5.36
N PRO A 122 -11.64 19.38 -5.14
CA PRO A 122 -11.14 18.17 -5.76
C PRO A 122 -11.12 18.30 -7.29
N PRO A 123 -10.11 17.74 -7.97
CA PRO A 123 -10.06 17.75 -9.43
C PRO A 123 -11.27 17.01 -10.01
N THR A 124 -11.80 17.53 -11.11
CA THR A 124 -12.97 17.00 -11.84
C THR A 124 -12.60 15.86 -12.77
#